data_AF-A0A5K1F5J0-F1
#
_entry.id   AF-A0A5K1F5J0-F1
#
_cell.length_a   1.000
_cell.length_b   1.000
_cell.length_c   1.000
_cell.angle_alpha   90.00
_cell.angle_beta   90.00
_cell.angle_gamma   90.00
#
_symmetry.space_group_name_H-M   'P 1'
#
loop_
_entity.id
_entity.type
_entity.pdbx_description
1 polymer ?
#
loop_
_entity_poly.entity_id
_entity_poly.type
_entity_poly.pdbx_seq_one_letter_code
_entity_poly.pdbx_strand_id
1 'polypeptide(L)' 'MMDRFGPEFSKDKIKNKLKYSKPNLTVMKEILNTSGFSYDLINKCIDVDPQVWSDYIE' A
#
# COMPACT_ATOMS: atom_id res chain seq x y z
N MET A 1 -2.51 22.25 -14.86
CA MET A 1 -2.27 21.34 -13.72
C MET A 1 -2.40 22.06 -12.38
N MET A 2 -1.68 23.17 -12.15
CA MET A 2 -1.85 23.99 -10.93
C MET A 2 -3.27 24.55 -10.79
N ASP A 3 -3.91 24.95 -11.89
CA ASP A 3 -5.26 25.54 -11.89
C ASP A 3 -6.37 24.58 -11.40
N ARG A 4 -6.20 23.25 -11.57
CA ARG A 4 -7.18 22.23 -11.15
C ARG A 4 -6.95 21.67 -9.75
N PHE A 5 -5.72 21.72 -9.25
CA PHE A 5 -5.32 20.97 -8.05
C PHE A 5 -4.63 21.84 -6.99
N GLY A 6 -4.35 23.12 -7.27
CA GLY A 6 -3.70 24.03 -6.34
C GLY A 6 -2.18 23.78 -6.16
N PRO A 7 -1.49 24.65 -5.39
CA PRO A 7 -0.03 24.60 -5.17
C PRO A 7 0.42 23.38 -4.35
N GLU A 8 -0.52 22.59 -3.82
CA GLU A 8 -0.24 21.36 -3.09
C GLU A 8 0.08 20.18 -4.02
N PHE A 9 -0.31 20.26 -5.30
CA PHE A 9 -0.15 19.19 -6.28
C PHE A 9 0.94 19.53 -7.32
N SER A 10 2.05 20.08 -6.86
CA SER A 10 3.27 20.21 -7.67
C SER A 10 3.85 18.83 -7.98
N LYS A 11 4.46 18.67 -9.17
CA LYS A 11 5.08 17.41 -9.62
C LYS A 11 6.04 16.83 -8.58
N ASP A 12 6.82 17.67 -7.92
CA ASP A 12 7.77 17.26 -6.89
C ASP A 12 7.09 16.77 -5.60
N LYS A 13 5.98 17.40 -5.17
CA LYS A 13 5.19 16.92 -4.03
C LYS A 13 4.54 15.57 -4.33
N ILE A 14 4.02 15.37 -5.54
CA ILE A 14 3.46 14.10 -5.99
C ILE A 14 4.53 13.02 -6.04
N LYS A 15 5.71 13.32 -6.63
CA LYS A 15 6.87 12.40 -6.63
C LYS A 15 7.30 12.05 -5.21
N ASN A 16 7.33 13.02 -4.30
CA ASN A 16 7.68 12.80 -2.90
C ASN A 16 6.68 11.86 -2.23
N LYS A 17 5.36 12.11 -2.36
CA LYS A 17 4.34 11.18 -1.84
C LYS A 17 4.48 9.77 -2.43
N LEU A 18 4.68 9.66 -3.75
CA LEU A 18 4.89 8.38 -4.42
C LEU A 18 6.16 7.65 -3.95
N LYS A 19 7.22 8.37 -3.56
CA LYS A 19 8.45 7.77 -3.01
C LYS A 19 8.16 6.96 -1.75
N TYR A 20 7.23 7.41 -0.92
CA TYR A 20 6.82 6.71 0.29
C TYR A 20 5.70 5.70 0.03
N SER A 21 4.76 5.98 -0.87
CA SER A 21 3.66 5.05 -1.16
C SER A 21 4.09 3.83 -1.98
N LYS A 22 5.06 3.98 -2.90
CA LYS A 22 5.56 2.86 -3.73
C LYS A 22 6.09 1.66 -2.93
N PRO A 23 7.01 1.81 -1.97
CA PRO A 23 7.52 0.68 -1.21
C PRO A 23 6.41 -0.01 -0.40
N ASN A 24 5.49 0.76 0.20
CA ASN A 24 4.34 0.19 0.90
C ASN A 24 3.46 -0.65 -0.05
N LEU A 25 3.20 -0.16 -1.27
CA LEU A 25 2.46 -0.92 -2.27
C LEU A 25 3.20 -2.17 -2.76
N THR A 26 4.54 -2.11 -2.87
CA THR A 26 5.35 -3.30 -3.21
C THR A 26 5.25 -4.35 -2.12
N VAL A 27 5.45 -3.96 -0.85
CA VAL A 27 5.34 -4.86 0.30
C VAL A 27 3.94 -5.48 0.38
N MET A 28 2.88 -4.69 0.19
CA MET A 28 1.51 -5.22 0.16
C MET A 28 1.32 -6.25 -0.96
N LYS A 29 1.91 -6.05 -2.15
CA LYS A 29 1.85 -7.01 -3.24
C LYS A 29 2.65 -8.29 -2.95
N GLU A 30 3.80 -8.16 -2.31
CA GLU A 30 4.59 -9.32 -1.88
C GLU A 30 3.82 -10.15 -0.86
N ILE A 31 3.23 -9.51 0.15
CA ILE A 31 2.38 -10.16 1.15
C ILE A 31 1.19 -10.87 0.49
N LEU A 32 0.50 -10.21 -0.45
CA LEU A 32 -0.61 -10.82 -1.20
C LEU A 32 -0.19 -11.95 -2.14
N ASN A 33 1.09 -12.08 -2.46
CA ASN A 33 1.61 -13.19 -3.25
C ASN A 33 1.94 -14.41 -2.37
N THR A 34 1.97 -14.24 -1.06
CA THR A 34 2.11 -15.33 -0.10
C THR A 34 0.77 -16.05 0.08
N SER A 35 0.80 -17.38 0.16
CA SER A 35 -0.41 -18.18 0.37
C SER A 35 -1.04 -17.88 1.73
N GLY A 36 -2.37 -17.67 1.77
CA GLY A 36 -3.12 -17.40 2.99
C GLY A 36 -3.37 -15.92 3.29
N PHE A 37 -2.83 -15.02 2.48
CA PHE A 37 -3.14 -13.59 2.53
C PHE A 37 -4.17 -13.21 1.48
N SER A 38 -5.12 -12.36 1.86
CA SER A 38 -6.11 -11.80 0.98
C SER A 38 -6.21 -10.28 1.17
N TYR A 39 -6.87 -9.59 0.24
CA TYR A 39 -7.09 -8.15 0.35
C TYR A 39 -8.56 -7.88 0.59
N ASP A 40 -8.87 -7.27 1.73
CA ASP A 40 -10.22 -6.83 2.02
C ASP A 40 -10.49 -5.49 1.34
N LEU A 41 -11.39 -5.50 0.35
CA LEU A 41 -11.77 -4.33 -0.43
C LEU A 41 -12.60 -3.32 0.39
N ILE A 42 -13.23 -3.77 1.47
CA ILE A 42 -14.15 -2.95 2.29
C ILE A 42 -13.35 -2.04 3.23
N ASN A 43 -12.45 -2.61 4.01
CA ASN A 43 -11.56 -1.94 4.95
C ASN A 43 -10.25 -1.46 4.29
N LYS A 44 -10.00 -1.90 3.04
CA LYS A 44 -8.81 -1.57 2.24
C LYS A 44 -7.50 -2.01 2.90
N CYS A 45 -7.52 -3.14 3.59
CA CYS A 45 -6.38 -3.71 4.30
C CYS A 45 -6.13 -5.17 3.90
N ILE A 46 -4.99 -5.71 4.32
CA ILE A 46 -4.70 -7.14 4.19
C ILE A 46 -5.59 -7.88 5.19
N ASP A 47 -6.31 -8.89 4.70
CA ASP A 47 -7.12 -9.82 5.50
C ASP A 47 -6.45 -11.19 5.48
N VAL A 48 -6.21 -11.71 6.67
CA VAL A 48 -5.34 -12.86 6.90
C VAL A 48 -5.63 -13.42 8.28
N ASP A 49 -5.63 -14.75 8.37
CA ASP A 49 -5.79 -15.42 9.66
C ASP A 49 -4.60 -15.11 10.59
N PRO A 50 -4.83 -14.82 11.89
CA PRO A 50 -3.76 -14.53 12.83
C PRO A 50 -2.66 -15.59 12.87
N GLN A 51 -2.98 -16.87 12.64
CA GLN A 51 -2.00 -17.95 12.61
C GLN A 51 -1.08 -17.86 11.38
N VAL A 52 -1.63 -17.53 10.20
CA VAL A 52 -0.85 -17.30 8.97
C VAL A 52 0.01 -16.06 9.09
N TRP A 53 -0.49 -15.01 9.77
CA TRP A 53 0.29 -13.82 10.06
C TRP A 53 1.47 -14.10 10.99
N SER A 54 1.28 -14.94 12.01
CA SER A 54 2.35 -15.37 12.91
C SER A 54 3.41 -16.21 12.20
N ASP A 55 3.01 -17.17 11.37
CA ASP A 55 3.92 -18.00 10.56
C ASP A 55 4.77 -17.17 9.58
N TYR A 56 4.19 -16.12 9.00
CA TYR A 56 4.91 -15.22 8.10
C TYR A 56 5.96 -14.32 8.77
N ILE A 57 5.80 -14.04 10.08
CA ILE A 57 6.70 -13.13 10.83
C ILE A 57 7.84 -13.87 11.53
N GLU A 58 7.69 -15.18 11.77
CA GLU A 58 8.72 -16.04 12.37
C GLU A 58 9.99 -16.14 11.50
#